data_AF-A0A3M1MFU3-F1
#
_entry.id   AF-A0A3M1MFU3-F1
#
_cell.length_a   1.000
_cell.length_b   1.000
_cell.length_c   1.000
_cell.angle_alpha   90.00
_cell.angle_beta   90.00
_cell.angle_gamma   90.00
#
_symmetry.space_group_name_H-M   'P 1'
#
loop_
_entity.id
_entity.type
_entity.pdbx_description
1 polymer ?
#
loop_
_entity_poly.entity_id
_entity_poly.type
_entity_poly.pdbx_seq_one_letter_code
_entity_poly.pdbx_strand_id
1 'polypeptide(L)' 'MEMVIDFPGGARVDAHFGPYTVKTDQPPMGGGEGSAPTPFAVFLASIGT' A
#
# COMPACT_ATOMS: atom_id res chain seq x y z
N MET A 1 -5.78 -11.15 -13.50
CA MET A 1 -5.97 -9.73 -13.19
C MET A 1 -4.61 -9.08 -13.34
N GLU A 2 -4.47 -8.12 -14.22
CA GLU A 2 -3.22 -7.37 -14.35
C GLU A 2 -3.12 -6.41 -13.14
N MET A 3 -1.96 -6.39 -12.50
CA MET A 3 -1.67 -5.52 -11.37
C MET A 3 -0.41 -4.72 -11.69
N VAL A 4 -0.51 -3.41 -11.54
CA VAL A 4 0.62 -2.48 -11.70
C VAL A 4 0.98 -1.93 -10.33
N ILE A 5 2.29 -1.87 -10.05
CA ILE A 5 2.82 -1.38 -8.79
C ILE A 5 3.62 -0.10 -9.05
N ASP A 6 3.22 0.99 -8.42
CA ASP A 6 3.88 2.28 -8.50
C ASP A 6 4.53 2.67 -7.17
N PHE A 7 5.65 3.38 -7.26
CA PHE A 7 6.43 3.87 -6.12
C PHE A 7 6.45 5.41 -6.15
N PRO A 8 5.46 6.09 -5.57
CA PRO A 8 5.31 7.55 -5.65
C PRO A 8 6.34 8.34 -4.82
N GLY A 9 7.39 7.68 -4.30
CA GLY A 9 8.42 8.27 -3.43
C GLY A 9 8.14 8.08 -1.94
N GLY A 10 9.21 8.19 -1.14
CA GLY A 10 9.21 7.72 0.24
C GLY A 10 9.13 6.19 0.32
N ALA A 11 8.60 5.66 1.41
CA ALA A 11 8.31 4.22 1.57
C ALA A 11 6.87 3.86 1.19
N ARG A 12 6.30 4.56 0.21
CA ARG A 12 4.94 4.37 -0.30
C ARG A 12 4.92 3.36 -1.45
N VAL A 13 3.81 2.62 -1.53
CA VAL A 13 3.52 1.69 -2.63
C VAL A 13 2.04 1.79 -2.98
N ASP A 14 1.75 2.05 -4.25
CA ASP A 14 0.39 2.06 -4.79
C ASP A 14 0.22 0.83 -5.70
N ALA A 15 -0.80 0.00 -5.41
CA ALA A 15 -1.16 -1.15 -6.22
C ALA A 15 -2.45 -0.87 -7.01
N HIS A 16 -2.36 -0.96 -8.33
CA HIS A 16 -3.45 -0.66 -9.26
C HIS A 16 -3.96 -1.94 -9.90
N PHE A 17 -5.27 -2.18 -9.82
CA PHE A 17 -5.92 -3.32 -10.47
C PHE A 17 -7.38 -3.00 -10.79
N GLY A 18 -7.77 -3.16 -12.06
CA GLY A 18 -9.10 -2.74 -12.52
C GLY A 18 -9.37 -1.26 -12.19
N PRO A 19 -10.53 -0.91 -11.59
CA PRO A 19 -10.83 0.46 -11.17
C PRO A 19 -10.25 0.84 -9.79
N TYR A 20 -9.55 -0.08 -9.12
CA TYR A 20 -9.12 0.08 -7.74
C TYR A 20 -7.66 0.48 -7.63
N THR A 21 -7.37 1.28 -6.60
CA THR A 21 -6.00 1.60 -6.17
C THR A 21 -5.91 1.40 -4.68
N VAL A 22 -4.98 0.57 -4.25
CA VAL A 22 -4.67 0.33 -2.85
C VAL A 22 -3.37 1.07 -2.53
N LYS A 23 -3.49 2.15 -1.76
CA LYS A 23 -2.36 2.97 -1.32
C LYS A 23 -1.82 2.44 0.00
N THR A 24 -0.51 2.33 0.10
CA THR A 24 0.17 1.90 1.31
C THR A 24 1.39 2.76 1.60
N ASP A 25 1.71 2.90 2.89
CA ASP A 25 2.86 3.69 3.34
C ASP A 25 3.42 3.07 4.62
N GLN A 26 4.75 3.05 4.75
CA GLN A 26 5.38 2.65 6.00
C GLN A 26 5.27 3.78 7.04
N PRO A 27 5.29 3.47 8.35
CA PRO A 27 5.38 4.52 9.37
C PRO A 27 6.74 5.24 9.29
N PRO A 28 6.91 6.39 10.00
CA PRO A 28 8.19 7.11 10.08
C PRO A 28 9.38 6.23 10.50
N MET A 29 9.19 5.32 11.45
CA MET A 29 10.23 4.36 11.85
C MET A 29 10.64 3.37 10.75
N GLY A 30 9.81 3.20 9.72
CA GLY A 30 10.06 2.40 8.53
C GLY A 30 10.42 3.23 7.29
N GLY A 31 10.71 4.53 7.45
CA GLY A 31 11.14 5.42 6.36
C GLY A 31 10.01 5.99 5.49
N GLY A 32 8.75 5.81 5.90
CA GLY A 32 7.59 6.43 5.23
C GLY A 32 7.00 7.59 6.02
N GLU A 33 5.87 8.12 5.56
CA GLU A 33 5.18 9.24 6.23
C GLU A 33 4.02 8.75 7.11
N GLY A 34 3.67 7.46 7.03
CA GLY A 34 2.48 6.90 7.69
C GLY A 34 1.17 7.48 7.13
N SER A 35 1.16 7.92 5.87
CA SER A 35 0.03 8.58 5.20
C SER A 35 -1.08 7.62 4.75
N ALA A 36 -0.81 6.31 4.78
CA ALA A 36 -1.72 5.21 4.45
C ALA A 36 -1.40 3.97 5.31
N PRO A 37 -2.26 2.94 5.36
CA PRO A 37 -1.96 1.69 6.06
C PRO A 37 -0.69 1.03 5.50
N THR A 38 0.03 0.28 6.35
CA THR A 38 1.18 -0.48 5.86
C THR A 38 0.74 -1.61 4.93
N PRO A 39 1.58 -2.05 3.99
CA PRO A 39 1.26 -3.20 3.13
C PRO A 39 0.88 -4.45 3.93
N PHE A 40 1.55 -4.68 5.05
CA PHE A 40 1.27 -5.83 5.91
C PHE A 40 -0.10 -5.71 6.61
N ALA A 41 -0.49 -4.51 7.04
CA ALA A 41 -1.82 -4.28 7.60
C ALA A 41 -2.93 -4.53 6.55
N VAL A 42 -2.72 -4.10 5.30
CA VAL A 42 -3.66 -4.40 4.20
C VAL A 42 -3.74 -5.90 3.92
N PHE A 43 -2.62 -6.60 3.91
CA PHE A 43 -2.61 -8.07 3.78
C PHE A 43 -3.44 -8.74 4.88
N LEU A 44 -3.25 -8.35 6.16
CA LEU A 44 -4.06 -8.89 7.25
C LEU A 44 -5.56 -8.54 7.10
N ALA A 45 -5.88 -7.32 6.67
CA ALA A 45 -7.26 -6.90 6.43
C ALA A 45 -7.95 -7.79 5.38
N SER A 46 -7.25 -8.17 4.31
CA SER A 46 -7.78 -9.05 3.26
C SER A 46 -8.10 -10.48 3.71
N ILE A 47 -7.67 -10.90 4.90
CA ILE A 47 -8.06 -12.17 5.49
C ILE A 47 -9.40 -12.03 6.22
N GLY A 48 -9.68 -10.84 6.79
CA GLY A 48 -10.87 -10.56 7.58
C GLY A 48 -12.09 -10.08 6.79
N THR A 49 -11.93 -9.81 5.49
CA THR A 49 -12.99 -9.38 4.56
C THR A 49 -12.94 -10.23 3.31
#